data_AF-A0AAE0N8H2-F1
#
_entry.id   AF-A0AAE0N8H2-F1
#
_cell.length_a   1.000
_cell.length_b   1.000
_cell.length_c   1.000
_cell.angle_alpha   90.00
_cell.angle_beta   90.00
_cell.angle_gamma   90.00
#
_symmetry.space_group_name_H-M   'P 1'
#
loop_
_entity.id
_entity.type
_entity.pdbx_description
1 polymer ?
#
loop_
_entity_poly.entity_id
_entity_poly.type
_entity_poly.pdbx_seq_one_letter_code
_entity_poly.pdbx_strand_id
1 'polypeptide(L)'
;IRIIYVTWGITNEELASLLPAIVRGFKYGKDEVWKVGRDMGVVKLPCGTVVTAMGRMLMRNKWNTALYGRFNDSQRTAIPQAHFHKCRPSAFWAGSTDLVDYLKTRGIKTLLFAGVQLYVEPSMLDAINLGS
;
A
#
# COMPACT_ATOMS: atom_id res chain seq x y z
N ILE A 1 4.87 9.09 20.49
CA ILE A 1 4.92 8.00 19.49
C ILE A 1 4.32 8.53 18.19
N ARG A 2 5.02 8.39 17.06
CA ARG A 2 4.52 8.76 15.72
C ARG A 2 4.12 7.48 15.00
N ILE A 3 2.92 7.44 14.44
CA ILE A 3 2.46 6.33 13.61
C ILE A 3 2.73 6.70 12.16
N ILE A 4 3.26 5.73 11.42
CA ILE A 4 3.50 5.85 9.99
C ILE A 4 2.67 4.76 9.31
N TYR A 5 1.71 5.16 8.49
CA TYR A 5 0.93 4.22 7.71
C TYR A 5 1.58 4.02 6.34
N VAL A 6 1.55 2.79 5.86
CA VAL A 6 1.98 2.46 4.50
C VAL A 6 0.89 1.62 3.85
N THR A 7 0.34 2.11 2.75
CA THR A 7 -0.63 1.36 1.95
C THR A 7 -0.11 1.14 0.55
N TRP A 8 -0.67 0.15 -0.16
CA TRP A 8 -0.53 0.13 -1.63
C TRP A 8 -1.08 1.44 -2.20
N GLY A 9 -0.52 1.94 -3.30
CA GLY A 9 -0.99 3.19 -3.89
C GLY A 9 -0.24 3.51 -5.16
N ILE A 10 -0.43 2.65 -6.16
CA ILE A 10 0.32 2.63 -7.41
C ILE A 10 -0.15 3.79 -8.31
N THR A 11 0.78 4.57 -8.85
CA THR A 11 0.49 5.56 -9.91
C THR A 11 0.50 4.92 -11.30
N ASN A 12 0.04 5.62 -12.33
CA ASN A 12 0.08 5.07 -13.69
C ASN A 12 1.52 4.87 -14.18
N GLU A 13 2.44 5.73 -13.76
CA GLU A 13 3.86 5.68 -14.10
C GLU A 13 4.54 4.48 -13.43
N GLU A 14 4.25 4.25 -12.15
CA GLU A 14 4.72 3.07 -11.42
C GLU A 14 4.14 1.77 -11.99
N LEU A 15 2.87 1.80 -12.43
CA LEU A 15 2.21 0.65 -13.04
C LEU A 15 2.94 0.20 -14.32
N ALA A 16 3.40 1.14 -15.14
CA ALA A 16 4.14 0.85 -16.37
C ALA A 16 5.52 0.22 -16.10
N SER A 17 6.10 0.45 -14.93
CA SER A 17 7.43 -0.05 -14.52
C SER A 17 7.36 -1.19 -13.49
N LEU A 18 6.17 -1.76 -13.25
CA LEU A 18 6.02 -2.88 -12.33
C LEU A 18 6.66 -4.14 -12.89
N LEU A 19 7.39 -4.86 -12.01
CA LEU A 19 7.92 -6.16 -12.38
C LEU A 19 6.77 -7.13 -12.71
N PRO A 20 6.87 -7.91 -13.80
CA PRO A 20 5.83 -8.87 -14.17
C PRO A 20 5.49 -9.87 -13.06
N ALA A 21 6.46 -10.21 -12.20
CA ALA A 21 6.24 -11.07 -11.05
C ALA A 21 5.25 -10.47 -10.04
N ILE A 22 5.30 -9.16 -9.80
CA ILE A 22 4.37 -8.47 -8.89
C ILE A 22 2.98 -8.46 -9.50
N VAL A 23 2.87 -8.13 -10.79
CA VAL A 23 1.58 -8.15 -11.50
C VAL A 23 0.95 -9.55 -11.45
N ARG A 24 1.75 -10.61 -11.64
CA ARG A 24 1.28 -12.00 -11.55
C ARG A 24 0.89 -12.43 -10.14
N GLY A 25 1.59 -11.95 -9.12
CA GLY A 25 1.28 -12.26 -7.72
C GLY A 25 -0.07 -11.69 -7.26
N PHE A 26 -0.58 -10.67 -7.95
CA PHE A 26 -1.89 -10.06 -7.70
C PHE A 26 -2.86 -10.37 -8.85
N LYS A 27 -3.13 -11.66 -9.06
CA LYS A 27 -4.15 -12.14 -10.00
C LYS A 27 -5.17 -12.99 -9.25
N TYR A 28 -6.46 -12.73 -9.48
CA TYR A 28 -7.54 -13.52 -8.91
C TYR A 28 -8.70 -13.72 -9.90
N GLY A 29 -9.35 -14.89 -9.81
CA GLY A 29 -10.46 -15.29 -10.69
C GLY A 29 -10.02 -16.02 -11.98
N LYS A 30 -10.92 -16.85 -12.52
CA LYS A 30 -10.67 -17.72 -13.70
C LYS A 30 -10.27 -16.94 -14.96
N ASP A 31 -10.76 -15.72 -15.15
CA ASP A 31 -10.54 -14.92 -16.36
C ASP A 31 -9.57 -13.74 -16.16
N GLU A 32 -8.77 -13.77 -15.09
CA GLU A 32 -7.88 -12.65 -14.69
C GLU A 32 -8.63 -11.30 -14.61
N VAL A 33 -9.88 -11.33 -14.17
CA VAL A 33 -10.71 -10.12 -14.03
C VAL A 33 -10.07 -9.15 -13.05
N TRP A 34 -9.48 -9.68 -11.97
CA TRP A 34 -8.84 -8.96 -10.89
C TRP A 34 -7.33 -8.96 -11.07
N LYS A 35 -6.81 -7.83 -11.54
CA LYS A 35 -5.38 -7.63 -11.80
C LYS A 35 -4.99 -6.18 -11.56
N VAL A 36 -3.72 -5.97 -11.18
CA VAL A 36 -3.20 -4.66 -10.78
C VAL A 36 -3.50 -3.62 -11.84
N GLY A 37 -4.06 -2.48 -11.43
CA GLY A 37 -4.38 -1.38 -12.33
C GLY A 37 -5.57 -1.60 -13.25
N ARG A 38 -6.25 -2.75 -13.25
CA ARG A 38 -7.49 -2.95 -14.01
C ARG A 38 -8.70 -2.57 -13.17
N ASP A 39 -9.76 -2.14 -13.84
CA ASP A 39 -11.04 -1.94 -13.18
C ASP A 39 -11.59 -3.28 -12.69
N MET A 40 -12.00 -3.27 -11.43
CA MET A 40 -12.51 -4.40 -10.67
C MET A 40 -13.97 -4.74 -11.01
N GLY A 41 -14.65 -3.86 -11.75
CA GLY A 41 -16.01 -4.07 -12.22
C GLY A 41 -17.03 -3.99 -11.10
N VAL A 42 -18.08 -4.80 -11.23
CA VAL A 42 -19.24 -4.80 -10.35
C VAL A 42 -19.26 -6.08 -9.52
N VAL A 43 -19.41 -5.95 -8.20
CA VAL A 43 -19.56 -7.10 -7.29
C VAL A 43 -20.93 -7.09 -6.66
N LYS A 44 -21.65 -8.21 -6.79
CA LYS A 44 -22.89 -8.46 -6.06
C LYS A 44 -22.55 -9.15 -4.74
N LEU A 45 -22.84 -8.48 -3.63
CA LEU A 45 -22.65 -9.03 -2.29
C LEU A 45 -23.74 -10.07 -1.98
N PRO A 46 -23.48 -11.02 -1.05
CA PRO A 46 -24.47 -12.01 -0.64
C PRO A 46 -25.79 -11.40 -0.14
N CYS A 47 -25.75 -10.18 0.41
CA CYS A 47 -26.93 -9.43 0.85
C CYS A 47 -27.75 -8.81 -0.29
N GLY A 48 -27.41 -9.07 -1.56
CA GLY A 48 -28.11 -8.54 -2.73
C GLY A 48 -27.62 -7.18 -3.21
N THR A 49 -26.85 -6.45 -2.39
CA THR A 49 -26.26 -5.16 -2.76
C THR A 49 -25.27 -5.30 -3.90
N VAL A 50 -25.41 -4.43 -4.91
CA VAL A 50 -24.52 -4.37 -6.07
C VAL A 50 -23.56 -3.19 -5.89
N VAL A 51 -22.27 -3.47 -5.79
CA VAL A 51 -21.21 -2.45 -5.72
C VAL A 51 -20.66 -2.24 -7.11
N THR A 52 -21.04 -1.12 -7.75
CA THR A 52 -20.69 -0.82 -9.15
C THR A 52 -19.39 -0.03 -9.32
N ALA A 53 -18.93 0.65 -8.27
CA ALA A 53 -17.75 1.53 -8.31
C ALA A 53 -16.57 0.91 -7.57
N MET A 54 -16.22 -0.34 -7.89
CA MET A 54 -15.05 -0.98 -7.27
C MET A 54 -13.72 -0.34 -7.72
N GLY A 55 -13.68 0.30 -8.90
CA GLY A 55 -12.52 1.07 -9.36
C GLY A 55 -11.29 0.21 -9.64
N ARG A 56 -10.14 0.86 -9.87
CA ARG A 56 -8.92 0.17 -10.31
C ARG A 56 -8.16 -0.49 -9.15
N MET A 57 -7.67 -1.72 -9.36
CA MET A 57 -7.01 -2.51 -8.32
C MET A 57 -5.66 -1.93 -7.88
N LEU A 58 -5.46 -1.72 -6.58
CA LEU A 58 -4.22 -1.21 -5.93
C LEU A 58 -3.73 0.17 -6.40
N MET A 59 -4.55 0.92 -7.14
CA MET A 59 -4.19 2.25 -7.64
C MET A 59 -4.37 3.31 -6.56
N ARG A 60 -3.48 4.31 -6.54
CA ARG A 60 -3.55 5.44 -5.61
C ARG A 60 -4.92 6.14 -5.68
N ASN A 61 -5.38 6.65 -4.54
CA ASN A 61 -6.65 7.36 -4.41
C ASN A 61 -7.89 6.52 -4.76
N LYS A 62 -7.80 5.19 -4.64
CA LYS A 62 -8.94 4.27 -4.74
C LYS A 62 -9.26 3.69 -3.38
N TRP A 63 -10.54 3.38 -3.13
CA TRP A 63 -11.00 2.93 -1.82
C TRP A 63 -10.28 1.65 -1.34
N ASN A 64 -9.91 0.75 -2.26
CA ASN A 64 -9.13 -0.47 -2.00
C ASN A 64 -7.66 -0.22 -1.60
N THR A 65 -7.22 1.03 -1.58
CA THR A 65 -5.90 1.48 -1.11
C THR A 65 -5.97 2.48 0.04
N ALA A 66 -7.19 2.88 0.41
CA ALA A 66 -7.43 3.83 1.47
C ALA A 66 -7.14 3.21 2.84
N LEU A 67 -6.82 4.08 3.81
CA LEU A 67 -6.74 3.66 5.21
C LEU A 67 -8.13 3.26 5.70
N TYR A 68 -8.18 2.18 6.49
CA TYR A 68 -9.43 1.64 7.00
C TYR A 68 -9.84 2.30 8.33
N GLY A 69 -11.11 2.71 8.43
CA GLY A 69 -11.76 3.17 9.66
C GLY A 69 -10.94 4.22 10.43
N ARG A 70 -10.71 3.95 11.72
CA ARG A 70 -9.98 4.83 12.66
C ARG A 70 -8.59 5.26 12.21
N PHE A 71 -7.94 4.49 11.33
CA PHE A 71 -6.63 4.87 10.81
C PHE A 71 -6.75 6.06 9.84
N ASN A 72 -7.83 6.11 9.06
CA ASN A 72 -8.14 7.25 8.21
C ASN A 72 -8.52 8.48 9.05
N ASP A 73 -9.24 8.29 10.14
CA ASP A 73 -9.62 9.38 11.05
C ASP A 73 -8.38 10.06 11.67
N SER A 74 -7.31 9.30 11.90
CA SER A 74 -6.05 9.85 12.41
C SER A 74 -5.39 10.86 11.46
N GLN A 75 -5.74 10.86 10.17
CA GLN A 75 -5.30 11.84 9.19
C GLN A 75 -6.01 13.19 9.34
N ARG A 76 -7.12 13.25 10.07
CA ARG A 76 -7.96 14.46 10.25
C ARG A 76 -7.75 15.15 11.60
N THR A 77 -6.71 14.74 12.34
CA THR A 77 -6.39 15.31 13.65
C THR A 77 -5.53 16.57 13.52
N ALA A 78 -5.37 17.33 14.60
CA ALA A 78 -4.51 18.53 14.63
C ALA A 78 -3.03 18.23 14.27
N ILE A 79 -2.59 16.99 14.49
CA ILE A 79 -1.26 16.52 14.10
C ILE A 79 -1.43 15.21 13.31
N PRO A 80 -1.62 15.28 11.98
CA PRO A 80 -1.78 14.10 11.15
C PRO A 80 -0.59 13.13 11.28
N GLN A 81 -0.90 11.83 11.27
CA GLN A 81 0.10 10.78 11.21
C GLN A 81 0.64 10.66 9.78
N ALA A 82 1.91 10.28 9.62
CA ALA A 82 2.49 10.18 8.27
C ALA A 82 1.84 9.02 7.50
N HIS A 83 1.62 9.21 6.20
CA HIS A 83 1.04 8.20 5.32
C HIS A 83 1.82 8.16 4.01
N PHE A 84 2.34 6.99 3.66
CA PHE A 84 3.09 6.74 2.44
C PHE A 84 2.42 5.67 1.59
N HIS A 85 2.70 5.73 0.28
CA HIS A 85 2.26 4.72 -0.68
C HIS A 85 3.44 3.88 -1.13
N LYS A 86 3.23 2.57 -1.22
CA LYS A 86 4.19 1.64 -1.81
C LYS A 86 3.65 1.02 -3.09
N CYS A 87 4.55 0.80 -4.04
CA CYS A 87 4.28 0.05 -5.27
C CYS A 87 5.04 -1.29 -5.30
N ARG A 88 5.65 -1.70 -4.18
CA ARG A 88 6.41 -2.95 -4.00
C ARG A 88 5.98 -3.65 -2.70
N PRO A 89 6.30 -4.95 -2.52
CA PRO A 89 6.03 -5.65 -1.26
C PRO A 89 6.63 -4.93 -0.05
N SER A 90 7.91 -4.56 -0.12
CA SER A 90 8.61 -3.75 0.87
C SER A 90 8.32 -2.25 0.72
N ALA A 91 8.16 -1.55 1.84
CA ALA A 91 8.07 -0.10 1.90
C ALA A 91 9.43 0.61 1.78
N PHE A 92 10.51 -0.13 1.97
CA PHE A 92 11.91 0.35 1.97
C PHE A 92 12.65 -0.04 0.68
N TRP A 93 11.92 -0.55 -0.31
CA TRP A 93 12.48 -1.09 -1.55
C TRP A 93 13.52 -0.16 -2.16
N ALA A 94 14.72 -0.70 -2.42
CA ALA A 94 15.87 -0.01 -2.99
C ALA A 94 16.39 1.22 -2.21
N GLY A 95 15.91 1.45 -0.98
CA GLY A 95 16.43 2.49 -0.09
C GLY A 95 16.16 3.94 -0.52
N SER A 96 15.31 4.15 -1.53
CA SER A 96 15.03 5.45 -2.15
C SER A 96 13.52 5.74 -2.26
N THR A 97 12.77 5.37 -1.21
CA THR A 97 11.33 5.69 -1.12
C THR A 97 11.10 6.94 -0.27
N ASP A 98 9.97 7.62 -0.50
CA ASP A 98 9.55 8.77 0.32
C ASP A 98 9.56 8.49 1.83
N LEU A 99 9.29 7.23 2.21
CA LEU A 99 9.36 6.78 3.60
C LEU A 99 10.80 6.82 4.12
N VAL A 100 11.76 6.31 3.35
CA VAL A 100 13.17 6.30 3.74
C VAL A 100 13.69 7.73 3.90
N ASP A 101 13.35 8.62 2.97
CA ASP A 101 13.73 10.02 3.05
C ASP A 101 13.10 10.71 4.27
N TYR A 102 11.83 10.43 4.55
CA TYR A 102 11.16 10.93 5.75
C TYR A 102 11.84 10.48 7.06
N LEU A 103 12.26 9.22 7.14
CA LEU A 103 12.93 8.68 8.33
C LEU A 103 14.31 9.31 8.51
N LYS A 104 15.11 9.39 7.44
CA LYS A 104 16.45 9.99 7.44
C LYS A 104 16.42 11.46 7.82
N THR A 105 15.56 12.24 7.17
CA THR A 105 15.44 13.70 7.42
C THR A 105 15.02 14.02 8.86
N ARG A 106 14.35 13.10 9.54
CA ARG A 106 13.90 13.25 10.94
C ARG A 106 14.78 12.51 11.95
N GLY A 107 15.83 11.83 11.51
CA GLY A 107 16.72 11.06 12.38
C GLY A 107 16.05 9.91 13.12
N ILE A 108 15.00 9.31 12.55
CA ILE A 108 14.29 8.17 13.14
C ILE A 108 15.10 6.89 12.87
N LYS A 109 15.46 6.17 13.94
CA LYS A 109 16.34 4.97 13.89
C LYS A 109 15.76 3.74 14.61
N THR A 110 14.50 3.81 14.99
CA THR A 110 13.85 2.74 15.75
C THR A 110 12.42 2.64 15.28
N LEU A 111 12.08 1.46 14.74
CA LEU A 111 10.81 1.18 14.12
C LEU A 111 10.16 -0.03 14.81
N LEU A 112 8.86 0.10 15.08
CA LEU A 112 8.01 -1.03 15.45
C LEU A 112 7.09 -1.32 14.26
N PHE A 113 7.09 -2.56 13.78
CA PHE A 113 6.32 -2.96 12.61
C PHE A 113 5.02 -3.66 13.01
N ALA A 114 3.94 -3.33 12.32
CA ALA A 114 2.65 -4.00 12.45
C ALA A 114 1.94 -4.01 11.09
N GLY A 115 1.21 -5.08 10.78
CA GLY A 115 0.47 -5.21 9.53
C GLY A 115 0.29 -6.66 9.08
N VAL A 116 0.04 -6.84 7.79
CA VAL A 116 -0.05 -8.17 7.17
C VAL A 116 1.34 -8.75 7.02
N GLN A 117 1.57 -9.93 7.60
CA GLN A 117 2.90 -10.56 7.73
C GLN A 117 3.72 -10.56 6.42
N LEU A 118 3.08 -10.90 5.29
CA LEU A 118 3.71 -10.97 3.96
C LEU A 118 4.40 -9.66 3.53
N TYR A 119 3.99 -8.50 4.07
CA TYR A 119 4.59 -7.21 3.77
C TYR A 119 5.44 -6.65 4.92
N VAL A 120 5.25 -7.16 6.13
CA VAL A 120 6.02 -6.75 7.32
C VAL A 120 7.44 -7.28 7.25
N GLU A 121 7.59 -8.58 7.04
CA GLU A 121 8.89 -9.25 7.02
C GLU A 121 9.88 -8.65 6.00
N PRO A 122 9.54 -8.48 4.70
CA PRO A 122 10.46 -7.89 3.74
C PRO A 122 10.78 -6.42 4.06
N SER A 123 9.81 -5.65 4.60
CA SER A 123 10.05 -4.25 4.99
C SER A 123 11.00 -4.16 6.18
N MET A 124 10.88 -5.08 7.15
CA MET A 124 11.77 -5.16 8.31
C MET A 124 13.20 -5.52 7.89
N LEU A 125 13.36 -6.52 7.02
CA LEU A 125 14.68 -6.92 6.51
C LEU A 125 15.37 -5.78 5.75
N ASP A 126 14.64 -5.08 4.87
CA ASP A 126 15.18 -3.93 4.15
C ASP A 126 15.54 -2.78 5.09
N ALA A 127 14.72 -2.49 6.11
CA ALA A 127 15.00 -1.44 7.09
C ALA A 127 16.29 -1.74 7.87
N ILE A 128 16.49 -2.99 8.30
CA ILE A 128 17.72 -3.45 8.97
C ILE A 128 18.94 -3.25 8.05
N ASN A 129 18.83 -3.66 6.78
CA ASN A 129 19.92 -3.53 5.81
C ASN A 129 20.28 -2.06 5.52
N LEU A 130 19.32 -1.15 5.65
CA LEU A 130 19.54 0.29 5.48
C LEU A 130 20.08 0.98 6.75
N GLY A 131 20.24 0.26 7.85
CA GLY A 131 20.67 0.83 9.14
C GLY A 131 19.66 1.78 9.75
N SER A 132 18.37 1.55 9.48
CA SER A 132 17.24 2.33 10.00
C SER A 132 16.64 1.75 11.27
#